data_AF-A0A1J5B608-F1
#
_entry.id   AF-A0A1J5B608-F1
#
_cell.length_a   1.000
_cell.length_b   1.000
_cell.length_c   1.000
_cell.angle_alpha   90.00
_cell.angle_beta   90.00
_cell.angle_gamma   90.00
#
_symmetry.space_group_name_H-M   'P 1'
#
loop_
_entity.id
_entity.type
_entity.pdbx_description
1 polymer ?
#
loop_
_entity_poly.entity_id
_entity_poly.type
_entity_poly.pdbx_seq_one_letter_code
_entity_poly.pdbx_strand_id
1 'polypeptide(L)' 'MKLRSAQKNKLSDFSNMIAAAWFTAGVIAPIFTKVDNLSKLLLLTIIALLITTGLVYWSLTLVGRVKL' A
#
# COMPACT_ATOMS: atom_id res chain seq x y z
N MET A 1 -0.49 -24.79 -7.10
CA MET A 1 -1.76 -24.31 -7.68
C MET A 1 -1.50 -22.97 -8.39
N LYS A 2 -1.73 -22.85 -9.70
CA LYS A 2 -1.60 -21.56 -10.42
C LYS A 2 -2.93 -20.79 -10.28
N LEU A 3 -2.90 -19.55 -9.81
CA LEU A 3 -4.07 -18.67 -9.73
C LEU A 3 -4.57 -18.32 -11.14
N ARG A 4 -5.89 -18.34 -11.34
CA ARG A 4 -6.54 -17.89 -12.59
C ARG A 4 -6.41 -16.36 -12.73
N SER A 5 -6.42 -15.83 -13.95
CA SER A 5 -6.29 -14.38 -14.20
C SER A 5 -7.31 -13.54 -13.42
N ALA A 6 -8.57 -13.99 -13.35
CA ALA A 6 -9.61 -13.31 -12.58
C ALA A 6 -9.30 -13.24 -11.06
N GLN A 7 -8.64 -14.26 -10.49
CA GLN A 7 -8.25 -14.26 -9.09
C GLN A 7 -7.05 -13.33 -8.84
N LYS A 8 -6.11 -13.27 -9.79
CA LYS A 8 -4.97 -12.34 -9.72
C LYS A 8 -5.42 -10.89 -9.79
N ASN A 9 -6.39 -10.56 -10.66
CA ASN A 9 -6.96 -9.22 -10.75
C ASN A 9 -7.64 -8.82 -9.44
N LYS A 10 -8.50 -9.67 -8.89
CA LYS A 10 -9.13 -9.41 -7.57
C LYS A 10 -8.12 -9.21 -6.45
N LEU A 11 -7.02 -9.97 -6.47
CA LEU A 11 -5.97 -9.86 -5.46
C LEU A 11 -5.16 -8.56 -5.62
N SER A 12 -4.94 -8.11 -6.86
CA SER A 12 -4.35 -6.81 -7.15
C SER A 12 -5.23 -5.66 -6.68
N ASP A 13 -6.53 -5.70 -6.98
CA ASP A 13 -7.48 -4.69 -6.51
C ASP A 13 -7.51 -4.62 -4.98
N PHE A 14 -7.52 -5.77 -4.31
CA PHE A 14 -7.43 -5.85 -2.85
C PHE A 14 -6.13 -5.25 -2.30
N SER A 15 -4.98 -5.59 -2.90
CA SER A 15 -3.68 -5.03 -2.50
C SER A 15 -3.62 -3.51 -2.69
N ASN A 16 -4.19 -2.99 -3.78
CA ASN A 16 -4.31 -1.56 -4.03
C ASN A 16 -5.21 -0.87 -2.99
N MET A 17 -6.32 -1.50 -2.61
CA MET A 17 -7.22 -0.98 -1.59
C MET A 17 -6.53 -0.89 -0.22
N ILE A 18 -5.75 -1.91 0.16
CA ILE A 18 -4.95 -1.88 1.39
C ILE A 18 -3.88 -0.78 1.30
N ALA A 19 -3.18 -0.67 0.17
CA ALA A 19 -2.15 0.34 -0.02
C ALA A 19 -2.73 1.75 0.17
N ALA A 20 -3.88 2.03 -0.43
CA ALA A 20 -4.57 3.31 -0.28
C ALA A 20 -4.97 3.58 1.18
N ALA A 21 -5.60 2.60 1.85
CA ALA A 21 -5.99 2.74 3.25
C ALA A 21 -4.78 3.00 4.17
N TRP A 22 -3.67 2.29 3.95
CA TRP A 22 -2.46 2.42 4.75
C TRP A 22 -1.73 3.74 4.50
N PHE A 23 -1.74 4.23 3.25
CA PHE A 23 -1.23 5.57 2.94
C PHE A 23 -2.06 6.64 3.64
N THR A 24 -3.39 6.57 3.58
CA THR A 24 -4.25 7.54 4.26
C THR A 24 -4.05 7.51 5.77
N ALA A 25 -4.02 6.35 6.40
CA ALA A 25 -3.87 6.22 7.84
C ALA A 25 -2.45 6.56 8.33
N GLY A 26 -1.41 6.16 7.59
CA GLY A 26 -0.02 6.26 8.02
C GLY A 26 0.72 7.50 7.53
N VAL A 27 0.26 8.14 6.45
CA VAL A 27 0.90 9.34 5.88
C VAL A 27 0.01 10.57 6.04
N ILE A 28 -1.27 10.46 5.67
CA ILE A 28 -2.17 11.62 5.67
C ILE A 28 -2.66 11.94 7.09
N ALA A 29 -3.20 10.96 7.82
CA ALA A 29 -3.80 11.20 9.13
C ALA A 29 -2.86 11.84 10.17
N PRO A 30 -1.56 11.47 10.27
CA PRO A 30 -0.64 12.08 11.23
C PRO A 30 -0.41 13.59 11.03
N ILE A 31 -0.63 14.10 9.81
CA ILE A 31 -0.52 15.54 9.49
C ILE A 31 -1.59 16.36 10.21
N PHE A 32 -2.74 15.74 10.50
CA PHE A 32 -3.88 16.41 11.14
C PHE A 32 -3.94 16.17 12.66
N THR A 33 -3.08 15.32 13.20
CA THR A 33 -2.98 15.06 14.65
C THR A 33 -1.94 15.98 15.30
N LYS A 34 -2.12 16.35 16.57
CA LYS A 34 -1.09 17.08 17.32
C LYS A 34 0.19 16.24 17.37
N VAL A 35 1.26 16.76 16.78
CA VAL A 35 2.53 16.06 16.65
C VAL A 35 3.45 16.49 17.79
N ASP A 36 3.58 15.63 18.80
CA ASP A 36 4.50 15.90 19.92
C ASP A 36 5.97 15.70 19.54
N ASN A 37 6.25 14.90 18.50
CA ASN A 37 7.61 14.57 18.10
C ASN A 37 7.75 14.38 16.58
N LEU A 38 8.36 15.39 15.94
CA LEU A 38 8.55 15.46 14.48
C LEU A 38 9.36 14.29 13.93
N SER A 39 10.38 13.83 14.68
CA SER A 39 11.24 12.72 14.27
C SER A 39 10.47 11.39 14.19
N LYS A 40 9.59 11.16 15.17
CA LYS A 40 8.71 9.98 15.20
C LYS A 40 7.68 10.00 14.08
N LEU A 41 7.14 11.19 13.76
CA LEU A 41 6.25 11.36 12.62
C LEU A 41 6.94 11.04 11.30
N LEU A 42 8.13 11.59 11.06
CA LEU A 42 8.90 11.30 9.84
C LEU A 42 9.20 9.81 9.69
N LEU A 43 9.61 9.15 10.77
CA LEU A 43 9.88 7.71 10.77
C LEU A 43 8.62 6.90 10.43
N LEU A 44 7.47 7.23 11.04
CA LEU A 44 6.19 6.58 10.74
C LEU A 44 5.75 6.80 9.30
N THR A 45 5.92 8.03 8.77
CA THR A 45 5.62 8.36 7.37
C THR A 45 6.48 7.55 6.41
N ILE A 46 7.79 7.41 6.68
CA ILE A 46 8.69 6.61 5.85
C ILE A 46 8.25 5.13 5.85
N ILE A 47 7.94 4.57 7.02
CA ILE A 47 7.46 3.19 7.12
C ILE A 47 6.14 3.02 6.36
N ALA A 48 5.20 3.95 6.51
CA ALA A 48 3.92 3.92 5.83
C ALA A 48 4.10 4.00 4.30
N LEU A 49 5.01 4.84 3.81
CA LEU A 49 5.37 4.92 2.39
C LEU A 49 5.99 3.62 1.89
N LEU A 50 6.89 2.99 2.64
CA LEU A 50 7.50 1.71 2.29
C LEU A 50 6.47 0.58 2.19
N ILE A 51 5.53 0.50 3.14
CA ILE A 51 4.46 -0.50 3.11
C ILE A 51 3.52 -0.25 1.92
N THR A 52 3.12 1.00 1.71
CA THR A 52 2.25 1.40 0.59
C THR A 52 2.90 1.04 -0.75
N THR A 53 4.15 1.43 -0.96
CA THR A 53 4.88 1.13 -2.20
C THR A 53 5.12 -0.37 -2.36
N GLY A 54 5.38 -1.12 -1.29
CA GLY A 54 5.47 -2.57 -1.32
C GLY A 54 4.17 -3.24 -1.78
N LEU A 55 3.03 -2.79 -1.27
CA LEU A 55 1.70 -3.30 -1.66
C LEU A 55 1.33 -2.94 -3.09
N VAL A 56 1.66 -1.73 -3.55
CA VAL A 56 1.47 -1.31 -4.95
C VAL A 56 2.37 -2.12 -5.87
N TYR A 57 3.65 -2.29 -5.51
CA TYR A 57 4.57 -3.11 -6.29
C TYR A 57 4.07 -4.56 -6.38
N TRP A 58 3.65 -5.14 -5.25
CA TRP A 58 3.10 -6.49 -5.23
C TRP A 58 1.85 -6.60 -6.12
N SER A 59 0.94 -5.64 -6.03
CA SER A 59 -0.23 -5.51 -6.91
C SER A 59 0.15 -5.52 -8.40
N LEU A 60 1.15 -4.71 -8.77
CA LEU A 60 1.67 -4.66 -10.14
C LEU A 60 2.31 -5.99 -10.56
N THR A 61 3.02 -6.69 -9.68
CA THR A 61 3.58 -8.02 -10.01
C THR A 61 2.49 -9.08 -10.23
N LEU A 62 1.33 -8.94 -9.58
CA LEU A 62 0.20 -9.85 -9.74
C LEU A 62 -0.47 -9.67 -11.11
N VAL A 63 -0.66 -8.42 -11.55
CA VAL A 63 -1.28 -8.08 -12.85
C VAL A 63 -0.29 -8.16 -13.99
N GLY A 64 0.96 -7.74 -13.83
CA GLY A 64 1.99 -7.82 -14.87
C GLY A 64 2.33 -9.26 -15.31
N ARG A 65 1.98 -10.27 -14.50
CA ARG A 65 2.01 -11.69 -14.88
C ARG A 65 0.71 -12.21 -15.52
N VAL A 66 -0.25 -11.33 -15.77
CA VAL A 66 -1.43 -11.53 -16.59
C VAL A 66 -1.19 -10.66 -17.82
N LYS A 67 -0.59 -11.25 -18.86
CA LYS A 67 -0.55 -10.59 -20.17
C LYS A 67 -2.00 -10.28 -20.55
N LEU A 68 -2.30 -9.00 -20.81
CA LEU A 68 -3.47 -8.57 -21.55
C LEU A 68 -3.49 -9.29 -22.90
#